data_AF-A0A1A9G8G5-F1
#
_entry.id   AF-A0A1A9G8G5-F1
#
_cell.length_a   1.000
_cell.length_b   1.000
_cell.length_c   1.000
_cell.angle_alpha   90.00
_cell.angle_beta   90.00
_cell.angle_gamma   90.00
#
_symmetry.space_group_name_H-M   'P 1'
#
loop_
_entity.id
_entity.type
_entity.pdbx_description
1 polymer ?
#
loop_
_entity_poly.entity_id
_entity_poly.type
_entity_poly.pdbx_seq_one_letter_code
_entity_poly.pdbx_strand_id
1 'polypeptide(L)'
;MKHEVEGLRELRQIAGKAQAEIASALNIKQPSVSQIERQTDMYLSTLRSYVEAVGGELELTVKLPQRPALRIHQLGDAGAPPQITTRRPGTRAKMGGRRGR
;
A
#
# COMPACT_ATOMS: atom_id res chain seq x y z
N MET A 1 -16.51 -14.71 -7.75
CA MET A 1 -15.42 -14.67 -6.75
C MET A 1 -15.91 -13.81 -5.60
N LYS A 2 -15.67 -14.17 -4.33
CA LYS A 2 -16.06 -13.32 -3.21
C LYS A 2 -15.19 -12.06 -3.22
N HIS A 3 -15.80 -10.88 -3.16
CA HIS A 3 -15.10 -9.59 -3.11
C HIS A 3 -15.01 -9.02 -1.67
N GLU A 4 -15.49 -9.79 -0.70
CA GLU A 4 -15.53 -9.42 0.72
C GLU A 4 -15.05 -10.63 1.53
N VAL A 5 -14.33 -10.33 2.62
CA VAL A 5 -13.85 -11.31 3.60
C VAL A 5 -14.30 -10.87 4.99
N GLU A 6 -14.73 -11.80 5.82
CA GLU A 6 -15.23 -11.50 7.18
C GLU A 6 -14.09 -11.14 8.15
N GLY A 7 -12.85 -11.52 7.83
CA GLY A 7 -11.67 -11.17 8.64
C GLY A 7 -10.37 -11.85 8.19
N LEU A 8 -9.32 -11.67 8.99
CA LEU A 8 -7.96 -12.13 8.68
C LEU A 8 -7.84 -13.65 8.53
N ARG A 9 -8.62 -14.41 9.32
CA ARG A 9 -8.65 -15.88 9.21
C ARG A 9 -9.16 -16.33 7.85
N GLU A 10 -10.26 -15.74 7.36
CA GLU A 10 -10.81 -16.10 6.05
C GLU A 10 -9.86 -15.63 4.93
N LEU A 11 -9.27 -14.44 5.06
CA LEU A 11 -8.24 -13.94 4.14
C LEU A 11 -7.08 -14.95 3.98
N ARG A 12 -6.53 -15.43 5.11
CA ARG A 12 -5.47 -16.43 5.11
C ARG A 12 -5.90 -17.76 4.47
N GLN A 13 -7.13 -18.21 4.73
CA GLN A 13 -7.68 -19.45 4.17
C GLN A 13 -7.86 -19.35 2.65
N ILE A 14 -8.33 -18.21 2.14
CA ILE A 14 -8.44 -17.95 0.70
C ILE A 14 -7.06 -18.00 0.03
N ALA A 15 -6.02 -17.50 0.70
CA ALA A 15 -4.64 -17.60 0.25
C ALA A 15 -4.02 -19.00 0.38
N GLY A 16 -4.75 -19.99 0.93
CA GLY A 16 -4.26 -21.36 1.09
C GLY A 16 -3.18 -21.53 2.16
N LYS A 17 -3.09 -20.60 3.14
CA LYS A 17 -2.01 -20.57 4.13
C LYS A 17 -2.43 -21.14 5.49
N ALA A 18 -1.57 -21.91 6.13
CA ALA A 18 -1.72 -22.35 7.52
C ALA A 18 -1.25 -21.24 8.49
N GLN A 19 -1.76 -21.25 9.74
CA GLN A 19 -1.29 -20.32 10.77
C GLN A 19 0.21 -20.47 11.05
N ALA A 20 0.75 -21.69 10.94
CA ALA A 20 2.17 -21.95 11.12
C ALA A 20 3.04 -21.29 10.03
N GLU A 21 2.55 -21.21 8.79
CA GLU A 21 3.25 -20.51 7.71
C GLU A 21 3.30 -19.00 7.97
N ILE A 22 2.18 -18.40 8.39
CA ILE A 22 2.14 -16.98 8.78
C ILE A 22 3.05 -16.71 9.99
N ALA A 23 3.04 -17.60 10.97
CA ALA A 23 3.89 -17.50 12.14
C ALA A 23 5.37 -17.50 11.75
N SER A 24 5.76 -18.40 10.85
CA SER A 24 7.12 -18.48 10.31
C SER A 24 7.51 -17.22 9.54
N ALA A 25 6.62 -16.70 8.68
CA ALA A 25 6.88 -15.49 7.89
C ALA A 25 7.05 -14.23 8.76
N LEU A 26 6.30 -14.15 9.86
CA LEU A 26 6.36 -13.04 10.82
C LEU A 26 7.41 -13.26 11.93
N ASN A 27 8.08 -14.41 11.97
CA ASN A 27 8.99 -14.81 13.05
C ASN A 27 8.34 -14.69 14.45
N ILE A 28 7.11 -15.20 14.59
CA ILE A 28 6.36 -15.26 15.84
C ILE A 28 5.85 -16.68 16.11
N LYS A 29 5.24 -16.91 17.27
CA LYS A 29 4.65 -18.21 17.60
C LYS A 29 3.25 -18.34 16.98
N GLN A 30 2.85 -19.54 16.59
CA GLN A 30 1.50 -19.81 16.05
C GLN A 30 0.36 -19.31 16.97
N PRO A 31 0.41 -19.44 18.31
CA PRO A 31 -0.62 -18.85 19.17
C PRO A 31 -0.76 -17.34 19.02
N SER A 32 0.32 -16.61 18.72
CA SER A 32 0.28 -15.17 18.44
C SER A 32 -0.49 -14.88 17.16
N VAL A 33 -0.36 -15.70 16.11
CA VAL A 33 -1.18 -15.60 14.90
C VAL A 33 -2.66 -15.80 15.22
N SER A 34 -2.99 -16.80 16.05
CA SER A 34 -4.37 -17.00 16.49
C SER A 34 -4.92 -15.84 17.32
N GLN A 35 -4.09 -15.12 18.06
CA GLN A 35 -4.50 -13.92 18.80
C GLN A 35 -4.75 -12.76 17.83
N ILE A 36 -3.84 -12.53 16.87
CA ILE A 36 -4.00 -11.51 15.82
C ILE A 36 -5.31 -11.72 15.05
N GLU A 37 -5.62 -12.95 14.64
CA GLU A 37 -6.85 -13.27 13.90
C GLU A 37 -8.16 -13.04 14.67
N ARG A 38 -8.09 -12.91 16.00
CA ARG A 38 -9.25 -12.68 16.88
C ARG A 38 -9.37 -11.23 17.35
N GLN A 39 -8.35 -10.40 17.12
CA GLN A 39 -8.36 -9.00 17.53
C GLN A 39 -9.32 -8.19 16.67
N THR A 40 -10.12 -7.34 17.33
CA THR A 40 -11.01 -6.37 16.67
C THR A 40 -10.34 -5.03 16.39
N ASP A 41 -9.19 -4.79 17.03
CA ASP A 41 -8.37 -3.60 16.86
C ASP A 41 -6.89 -3.99 16.92
N MET A 42 -6.08 -3.37 16.07
CA MET A 42 -4.64 -3.59 15.97
C MET A 42 -3.94 -2.42 15.30
N TYR A 43 -2.65 -2.27 15.56
CA TYR A 43 -1.83 -1.33 14.82
C TYR A 43 -1.85 -1.64 13.32
N LEU A 44 -1.91 -0.58 12.49
CA LEU A 44 -1.88 -0.71 11.03
C LEU A 44 -0.59 -1.40 10.54
N SER A 45 0.52 -1.23 11.26
CA SER A 45 1.77 -1.96 11.00
C SER A 45 1.59 -3.47 11.15
N THR A 46 0.91 -3.93 12.21
CA THR A 46 0.58 -5.34 12.43
C THR A 46 -0.29 -5.87 11.30
N LEU A 47 -1.33 -5.12 10.92
CA LEU A 47 -2.23 -5.51 9.81
C LEU A 47 -1.45 -5.63 8.49
N ARG A 48 -0.60 -4.64 8.18
CA ARG A 48 0.24 -4.63 6.98
C ARG A 48 1.15 -5.85 6.95
N SER A 49 1.93 -6.10 8.01
CA SER A 49 2.83 -7.24 8.06
C SER A 49 2.08 -8.57 7.94
N TYR A 50 0.90 -8.69 8.56
CA TYR A 50 0.09 -9.90 8.42
C TYR A 50 -0.36 -10.11 6.97
N VAL A 51 -0.88 -9.07 6.30
CA VAL A 51 -1.31 -9.14 4.90
C VAL A 51 -0.15 -9.50 3.98
N GLU A 52 1.03 -8.92 4.19
CA GLU A 52 2.25 -9.25 3.46
C GLU A 52 2.68 -10.71 3.68
N ALA A 53 2.60 -11.21 4.92
CA ALA A 53 2.88 -12.62 5.23
C ALA A 53 1.90 -13.59 4.59
N VAL A 54 0.65 -13.17 4.37
CA VAL A 54 -0.33 -13.92 3.58
C VAL A 54 0.02 -13.91 2.08
N GLY A 55 0.82 -12.94 1.63
CA GLY A 55 1.20 -12.73 0.23
C GLY A 55 0.34 -11.67 -0.48
N GLY A 56 -0.36 -10.83 0.28
CA GLY A 56 -1.16 -9.72 -0.25
C GLY A 56 -0.50 -8.36 -0.07
N GLU A 57 -1.17 -7.33 -0.60
CA GLU A 57 -0.81 -5.92 -0.41
C GLU A 57 -1.96 -5.19 0.31
N LEU A 58 -1.63 -4.38 1.31
CA LEU A 58 -2.61 -3.59 2.05
C LEU A 58 -2.81 -2.21 1.39
N GLU A 59 -3.95 -2.04 0.72
CA GLU A 59 -4.43 -0.72 0.27
C GLU A 59 -5.47 -0.15 1.25
N LEU A 60 -5.27 1.09 1.71
CA LEU A 60 -6.24 1.81 2.51
C LEU A 60 -7.15 2.65 1.61
N THR A 61 -8.46 2.41 1.70
CA THR A 61 -9.47 3.12 0.90
C THR A 61 -10.47 3.84 1.79
N VAL A 62 -10.71 5.12 1.52
CA VAL A 62 -11.72 5.96 2.20
C VAL A 62 -12.85 6.28 1.24
N LYS A 63 -14.09 6.08 1.69
CA LYS A 63 -15.30 6.51 0.98
C LYS A 63 -15.85 7.76 1.64
N LEU A 64 -15.99 8.84 0.87
CA LEU A 64 -16.62 10.09 1.32
C LEU A 64 -17.92 10.31 0.56
N PRO A 65 -18.92 10.99 1.15
CA PRO A 65 -20.11 11.38 0.42
C PRO A 65 -19.77 12.17 -0.84
N GLN A 66 -20.42 11.84 -1.96
CA GLN A 66 -20.29 12.54 -3.24
C GLN A 66 -18.87 12.54 -3.85
N ARG A 67 -17.96 11.68 -3.38
CA ARG A 67 -16.62 11.52 -3.97
C ARG A 67 -16.34 10.07 -4.35
N PRO A 68 -15.55 9.85 -5.42
CA PRO A 68 -14.97 8.53 -5.67
C PRO A 68 -14.16 8.05 -4.46
N ALA A 69 -13.97 6.74 -4.35
CA ALA A 69 -13.14 6.14 -3.33
C ALA A 69 -11.69 6.67 -3.42
N LEU A 70 -11.15 7.12 -2.30
CA LEU A 70 -9.81 7.70 -2.19
C LEU A 70 -8.86 6.67 -1.61
N ARG A 71 -7.67 6.51 -2.20
CA ARG A 71 -6.60 5.66 -1.65
C ARG A 71 -5.66 6.49 -0.80
N ILE A 72 -5.34 6.01 0.40
CA ILE A 72 -4.32 6.62 1.27
C ILE A 72 -3.00 5.90 1.02
N HIS A 73 -2.03 6.64 0.45
CA HIS A 73 -0.67 6.13 0.24
C HIS A 73 0.24 6.36 1.46
N GLN A 74 -0.03 7.40 2.26
CA GLN A 74 0.79 7.76 3.41
C GLN A 74 -0.08 8.36 4.53
N LEU A 75 0.17 7.96 5.79
CA LEU A 75 -0.66 8.35 6.94
C LEU A 75 -0.19 9.65 7.64
N GLY A 76 1.06 10.08 7.43
CA GLY A 76 1.61 11.30 8.01
C GLY A 76 2.53 12.06 7.05
N ASP A 77 2.81 13.33 7.34
CA ASP A 77 3.55 14.27 6.48
C ASP A 77 5.07 14.04 6.38
N ALA A 78 5.57 12.88 6.79
CA ALA A 78 7.00 12.58 6.79
C ALA A 78 7.55 12.48 5.34
N GLY A 79 7.93 13.63 4.81
CA GLY A 79 8.92 13.83 3.75
C GLY A 79 8.64 13.06 2.47
N ALA A 80 7.67 13.52 1.66
CA ALA A 80 7.79 13.26 0.23
C ALA A 80 9.17 13.81 -0.21
N PRO A 81 10.11 12.98 -0.72
CA PRO A 81 11.24 13.54 -1.44
C PRO A 81 10.65 14.41 -2.55
N PRO A 82 11.22 15.60 -2.83
CA PRO A 82 10.67 16.48 -3.85
C PRO A 82 10.57 15.67 -5.13
N GLN A 83 9.33 15.47 -5.60
CA GLN A 83 9.11 14.90 -6.92
C GLN A 83 9.84 15.84 -7.87
N ILE A 84 11.00 15.41 -8.37
CA ILE A 84 11.71 16.07 -9.45
C ILE A 84 10.76 15.93 -10.63
N THR A 85 9.84 16.89 -10.75
CA THR A 85 9.13 17.10 -12.00
C THR A 85 10.23 17.37 -13.01
N THR A 86 10.41 16.43 -13.93
CA THR A 86 11.31 16.59 -15.07
C THR A 86 10.81 17.77 -15.87
N ARG A 87 11.27 18.98 -15.51
CA ARG A 87 11.13 20.17 -16.34
C ARG A 87 11.82 19.82 -17.65
N ARG A 88 11.01 19.53 -18.68
CA ARG A 88 11.45 19.44 -20.07
C ARG A 88 12.42 20.59 -20.34
N PRO A 89 13.66 20.32 -20.78
CA PRO A 89 14.57 21.38 -21.18
C PRO A 89 13.90 22.19 -22.29
N GLY A 90 13.80 23.50 -22.07
CA GLY A 90 13.16 24.41 -22.99
C GLY A 90 13.74 24.29 -24.40
N THR A 91 12.85 24.32 -25.38
CA THR A 91 13.18 24.46 -26.80
C THR A 91 13.95 25.78 -26.97
N ARG A 92 15.28 25.70 -27.02
CA ARG A 92 16.14 26.82 -27.35
C ARG A 92 15.95 27.13 -28.84
N ALA A 93 14.99 28.02 -29.14
CA ALA A 93 14.80 28.56 -30.47
C ALA A 93 16.08 29.30 -30.90
N LYS A 94 16.79 28.73 -31.88
CA LYS A 94 17.86 29.42 -32.59
C LYS A 94 17.25 30.59 -33.35
N MET A 95 17.45 31.81 -32.87
CA MET A 95 17.21 33.01 -33.67
C MET A 95 18.46 33.23 -34.55
N GLY A 96 18.32 32.88 -35.82
CA GLY A 96 19.36 32.97 -36.83
C GLY A 96 19.70 34.41 -37.18
N GLY A 97 20.99 34.67 -37.34
CA GLY A 97 21.52 35.91 -37.90
C GLY A 97 21.12 36.09 -39.38
N ARG A 98 20.71 37.31 -39.70
CA ARG A 98 20.52 37.89 -41.03
C ARG A 98 20.41 39.40 -40.75
N ARG A 99 21.11 40.36 -41.37
CA ARG A 99 21.83 40.55 -42.64
C ARG A 99 22.87 41.66 -42.33
N GLY A 100 24.03 41.80 -42.95
CA GLY A 100 24.24 41.84 -44.38
C GLY A 100 23.84 43.20 -44.96
N ARG A 101 24.63 44.25 -44.71
CA ARG A 101 25.05 45.29 -45.67
C ARG A 101 26.03 46.25 -45.01
#